data_AF-A0A8I1UFU5-F1
#
_entry.id   AF-A0A8I1UFU5-F1
#
_cell.length_a   1.000
_cell.length_b   1.000
_cell.length_c   1.000
_cell.angle_alpha   90.00
_cell.angle_beta   90.00
_cell.angle_gamma   90.00
#
_symmetry.space_group_name_H-M   'P 1'
#
loop_
_entity.id
_entity.type
_entity.pdbx_description
1 polymer ?
#
loop_
_entity_poly.entity_id
_entity_poly.type
_entity_poly.pdbx_seq_one_letter_code
_entity_poly.pdbx_strand_id
1 'polypeptide(L)'
;MSKPQQSSALSPPGEADPSPPRGLNRSEKVQFQRICRMRRDAGKPVSALEVDIIRDYLDARARLEELQRVEWTEQARPHFFLSERIKLASAIDRAASSVRRLAKDLGLVGS
;
A
#
# COMPACT_ATOMS: atom_id res chain seq x y z
N MET A 1 -32.50 -37.78 5.50
CA MET A 1 -31.02 -37.84 5.45
C MET A 1 -30.49 -36.41 5.51
N SER A 2 -30.18 -35.92 6.71
CA SER A 2 -29.73 -34.54 6.93
C SER A 2 -28.21 -34.53 7.04
N LYS A 3 -27.52 -33.90 6.09
CA LYS A 3 -26.08 -33.62 6.20
C LYS A 3 -25.88 -32.49 7.23
N PRO A 4 -24.96 -32.62 8.20
CA PRO A 4 -24.60 -31.50 9.05
C PRO A 4 -23.83 -30.47 8.24
N GLN A 5 -24.29 -29.22 8.27
CA GLN A 5 -23.52 -28.06 7.82
C GLN A 5 -22.29 -27.94 8.71
N GLN A 6 -21.11 -28.14 8.13
CA GLN A 6 -19.85 -27.79 8.75
C GLN A 6 -19.82 -26.27 8.96
N SER A 7 -19.84 -25.87 10.22
CA SER A 7 -19.38 -24.56 10.67
C SER A 7 -17.93 -24.41 10.21
N SER A 8 -17.67 -23.56 9.22
CA SER A 8 -16.31 -23.19 8.84
C SER A 8 -15.70 -22.32 9.94
N ALA A 9 -15.05 -23.03 10.86
CA ALA A 9 -13.82 -22.75 11.56
C ALA A 9 -13.42 -21.27 11.74
N LEU A 10 -13.31 -20.88 13.02
CA LEU A 10 -12.33 -19.91 13.49
C LEU A 10 -10.97 -20.21 12.82
N SER A 11 -10.40 -19.24 12.11
CA SER A 11 -9.04 -19.34 11.60
C SER A 11 -8.05 -19.50 12.76
N PRO A 12 -7.12 -20.47 12.70
CA PRO A 12 -6.17 -20.74 13.78
C PRO A 12 -5.09 -19.63 13.87
N PRO A 13 -4.38 -19.52 15.01
CA PRO A 13 -3.28 -18.57 15.18
C PRO A 13 -2.09 -19.02 14.31
N GLY A 14 -2.07 -18.54 13.08
CA GLY A 14 -1.07 -18.91 12.08
C GLY A 14 -1.19 -18.09 10.79
N GLU A 15 -1.78 -16.90 10.85
CA GLU A 15 -1.79 -15.98 9.71
C GLU A 15 -0.34 -15.54 9.41
N ALA A 16 0.23 -16.20 8.41
CA ALA A 16 1.46 -15.79 7.77
C ALA A 16 1.33 -14.31 7.37
N ASP A 17 2.41 -13.55 7.52
CA ASP A 17 2.39 -12.13 7.19
C ASP A 17 2.04 -12.00 5.71
N PRO A 18 1.27 -10.97 5.31
CA PRO A 18 1.05 -10.72 3.91
C PRO A 18 2.40 -10.64 3.19
N SER A 19 2.47 -11.16 1.97
CA SER A 19 3.68 -11.04 1.17
C SER A 19 3.90 -9.57 0.79
N PRO A 20 5.16 -9.09 0.77
CA PRO A 20 5.44 -7.72 0.34
C PRO A 20 4.92 -7.46 -1.08
N PRO A 21 4.20 -6.35 -1.31
CA PRO A 21 3.80 -5.94 -2.65
C PRO A 21 4.98 -5.88 -3.63
N ARG A 22 4.71 -6.26 -4.89
CA ARG A 22 5.64 -6.02 -6.00
C ARG A 22 5.78 -4.52 -6.22
N GLY A 23 6.98 -4.05 -6.55
CA GLY A 23 7.29 -2.62 -6.75
C GLY A 23 7.95 -1.94 -5.54
N LEU A 24 7.96 -2.58 -4.36
CA LEU A 24 8.78 -2.13 -3.24
C LEU A 24 10.27 -2.38 -3.51
N ASN A 25 11.10 -1.40 -3.19
CA ASN A 25 12.54 -1.54 -3.20
C ASN A 25 13.02 -2.40 -2.01
N ARG A 26 14.32 -2.69 -1.93
CA ARG A 26 14.87 -3.60 -0.90
C ARG A 26 14.65 -3.08 0.52
N SER A 27 14.86 -1.79 0.77
CA SER A 27 14.67 -1.21 2.11
C SER A 27 13.19 -1.14 2.49
N GLU A 28 12.32 -0.79 1.56
CA GLU A 28 10.85 -0.78 1.73
C GLU A 28 10.31 -2.17 2.09
N LYS A 29 10.80 -3.23 1.43
CA LYS A 29 10.43 -4.62 1.75
C LYS A 29 10.81 -5.01 3.18
N VAL A 30 12.00 -4.63 3.63
CA VAL A 30 12.48 -4.90 4.99
C VAL A 30 11.59 -4.18 6.02
N GLN A 31 11.23 -2.91 5.76
CA GLN A 31 10.33 -2.17 6.65
C GLN A 31 8.92 -2.76 6.67
N PHE A 32 8.39 -3.17 5.52
CA PHE A 32 7.09 -3.82 5.42
C PHE A 32 7.03 -5.09 6.28
N GLN A 33 8.02 -5.97 6.17
CA GLN A 33 8.10 -7.19 6.98
C GLN A 33 8.22 -6.88 8.47
N ARG A 34 9.01 -5.87 8.84
CA ARG A 34 9.13 -5.40 10.22
C ARG A 34 7.78 -4.94 10.79
N ILE A 35 7.02 -4.15 10.03
CA ILE A 35 5.71 -3.65 10.43
C ILE A 35 4.72 -4.81 10.59
N CYS A 36 4.69 -5.76 9.65
CA CYS A 36 3.81 -6.93 9.74
C CYS A 36 4.09 -7.74 11.01
N ARG A 37 5.36 -8.02 11.30
CA ARG A 37 5.77 -8.71 12.53
C ARG A 37 5.36 -7.96 13.79
N MET A 38 5.69 -6.66 13.89
CA MET A 38 5.32 -5.83 15.04
C MET A 38 3.81 -5.84 15.28
N ARG A 39 3.02 -5.80 14.21
CA ARG A 39 1.56 -5.79 14.27
C ARG A 39 0.95 -7.13 14.63
N ARG A 40 1.53 -8.23 14.14
CA ARG A 40 1.16 -9.57 14.61
C ARG A 40 1.43 -9.70 16.11
N ASP A 41 2.60 -9.29 16.58
CA ASP A 41 2.99 -9.36 17.99
C ASP A 41 2.05 -8.51 18.88
N ALA A 42 1.52 -7.41 18.34
CA ALA A 42 0.50 -6.58 18.99
C ALA A 42 -0.95 -7.11 18.87
N GLY A 43 -1.15 -8.29 18.28
CA GLY A 43 -2.47 -8.90 18.09
C GLY A 43 -3.35 -8.20 17.04
N LYS A 44 -2.77 -7.36 16.18
CA LYS A 44 -3.47 -6.60 15.14
C LYS A 44 -2.78 -6.78 13.79
N PRO A 45 -2.82 -7.99 13.18
CA PRO A 45 -2.12 -8.27 11.93
C PRO A 45 -2.53 -7.29 10.81
N VAL A 46 -1.63 -7.10 9.84
CA VAL A 46 -1.90 -6.26 8.66
C VAL A 46 -2.97 -6.93 7.81
N SER A 47 -4.04 -6.20 7.51
CA SER A 47 -5.15 -6.72 6.72
C SER A 47 -4.86 -6.67 5.21
N ALA A 48 -5.57 -7.48 4.43
CA ALA A 48 -5.46 -7.47 2.97
C ALA A 48 -5.75 -6.09 2.36
N LEU A 49 -6.74 -5.36 2.89
CA LEU A 49 -7.08 -4.01 2.44
C LEU A 49 -5.91 -3.04 2.57
N GLU A 50 -5.13 -3.15 3.64
CA GLU A 50 -3.95 -2.29 3.85
C GLU A 50 -2.84 -2.59 2.84
N VAL A 51 -2.73 -3.85 2.42
CA VAL A 51 -1.80 -4.28 1.36
C VAL A 51 -2.25 -3.73 0.00
N ASP A 52 -3.55 -3.74 -0.28
CA ASP A 52 -4.12 -3.19 -1.51
C ASP A 52 -3.89 -1.67 -1.61
N ILE A 53 -4.05 -0.93 -0.50
CA ILE A 53 -3.72 0.51 -0.45
C ILE A 53 -2.25 0.77 -0.80
N ILE A 54 -1.33 -0.07 -0.32
CA ILE A 54 0.10 0.05 -0.66
C ILE A 54 0.32 -0.23 -2.15
N ARG A 55 -0.39 -1.20 -2.73
CA ARG A 55 -0.31 -1.49 -4.18
C ARG A 55 -0.79 -0.31 -5.01
N ASP A 56 -1.93 0.28 -4.67
CA ASP A 56 -2.47 1.46 -5.37
C ASP A 56 -1.48 2.63 -5.35
N TYR A 57 -0.79 2.83 -4.22
CA TYR A 57 0.28 3.83 -4.11
C TYR A 57 1.47 3.52 -5.04
N LEU A 58 1.91 2.27 -5.11
CA LEU A 58 3.02 1.87 -5.97
C LEU A 58 2.69 2.02 -7.46
N ASP A 59 1.45 1.70 -7.84
CA ASP A 59 0.97 1.90 -9.22
C ASP A 59 0.93 3.39 -9.59
N ALA A 60 0.49 4.24 -8.65
CA ALA A 60 0.53 5.70 -8.83
C ALA A 60 1.98 6.22 -8.97
N ARG A 61 2.92 5.69 -8.17
CA ARG A 61 4.35 6.04 -8.26
C ARG A 61 4.94 5.65 -9.61
N ALA A 62 4.71 4.42 -10.07
CA ALA A 62 5.21 3.96 -11.37
C ALA A 62 4.64 4.81 -12.53
N ARG A 63 3.37 5.19 -12.44
CA ARG A 63 2.73 6.06 -13.44
C ARG A 63 3.33 7.47 -13.45
N LEU A 64 3.75 7.99 -12.29
CA LEU A 64 4.43 9.28 -12.20
C LEU A 64 5.80 9.23 -12.88
N GLU A 65 6.58 8.18 -12.62
CA GLU A 65 7.89 7.97 -13.24
C GLU A 65 7.76 7.89 -14.78
N GLU A 66 6.76 7.18 -15.29
CA GLU A 66 6.52 7.11 -16.74
C GLU A 66 6.12 8.47 -17.33
N LEU A 67 5.25 9.24 -16.66
CA LEU A 67 4.90 10.58 -17.10
C LEU A 67 6.12 11.50 -17.15
N GLN A 68 7.00 11.44 -16.15
CA GLN A 68 8.25 12.19 -16.12
C GLN A 68 9.20 11.76 -17.26
N ARG A 69 9.28 10.46 -17.54
CA ARG A 69 10.10 9.93 -18.65
C ARG A 69 9.59 10.42 -20.01
N VAL A 70 8.29 10.38 -20.24
CA VAL A 70 7.66 10.89 -21.48
C VAL A 70 7.87 12.39 -21.61
N GLU A 71 7.66 13.17 -20.54
CA GLU A 71 7.89 14.62 -20.54
C GLU A 71 9.34 14.97 -20.92
N TRP A 72 10.30 14.25 -20.34
CA TRP A 72 11.72 14.42 -20.64
C TRP A 72 12.08 14.03 -22.08
N THR A 73 11.55 12.90 -22.55
CA THR A 73 11.87 12.34 -23.88
C THR A 73 11.26 13.15 -25.01
N GLU A 74 10.03 13.62 -24.83
CA GLU A 74 9.27 14.34 -25.86
C GLU A 74 9.57 15.85 -25.87
N GLN A 75 10.42 16.36 -24.96
CA GLN A 75 10.60 17.80 -24.70
C GLN A 75 9.24 18.55 -24.67
N ALA A 76 8.22 17.87 -24.15
CA ALA A 76 6.85 18.33 -24.28
C ALA A 76 6.74 19.69 -23.60
N ARG A 77 6.04 20.65 -24.24
CA ARG A 77 5.78 21.95 -23.62
C ARG A 77 5.19 21.68 -22.22
N PRO A 78 5.72 22.27 -21.14
CA PRO A 78 5.40 21.89 -19.75
C PRO A 78 3.91 21.96 -19.39
N HIS A 79 3.10 22.64 -20.22
CA HIS A 79 1.66 22.78 -20.07
C HIS A 79 0.85 21.55 -20.53
N PHE A 80 1.42 20.68 -21.38
CA PHE A 80 0.67 19.58 -22.01
C PHE A 80 0.27 18.48 -21.01
N PHE A 81 1.07 18.28 -19.95
CA PHE A 81 0.84 17.25 -18.92
C PHE A 81 0.58 17.83 -17.52
N LEU A 82 0.49 19.16 -17.39
CA LEU A 82 0.36 19.82 -16.08
C LEU A 82 -0.92 19.37 -15.35
N SER A 83 -2.02 19.18 -16.10
CA SER A 83 -3.30 18.78 -15.54
C SER A 83 -3.28 17.34 -15.00
N GLU A 84 -2.62 16.43 -15.71
CA GLU A 84 -2.41 15.04 -15.34
C GLU A 84 -1.47 14.94 -14.14
N ARG A 85 -0.41 15.76 -14.10
CA ARG A 85 0.51 15.84 -12.97
C ARG A 85 -0.18 16.33 -11.69
N ILE A 86 -1.02 17.36 -11.78
CA ILE A 86 -1.79 17.85 -10.62
C ILE A 86 -2.76 16.77 -10.12
N LYS A 87 -3.47 16.09 -11.03
CA LYS A 87 -4.39 15.00 -10.66
C LYS A 87 -3.65 13.84 -10.00
N LEU A 88 -2.49 13.46 -10.52
CA LEU A 88 -1.68 12.38 -9.99
C LEU A 88 -1.04 12.74 -8.64
N ALA A 89 -0.45 13.95 -8.53
CA ALA A 89 0.08 14.46 -7.27
C ALA A 89 -1.02 14.48 -6.19
N SER A 90 -2.23 14.94 -6.54
CA SER A 90 -3.37 14.93 -5.62
C SER A 90 -3.82 13.52 -5.21
N ALA A 91 -3.66 12.52 -6.08
CA ALA A 91 -3.96 11.13 -5.76
C ALA A 91 -2.89 10.53 -4.83
N ILE A 92 -1.62 10.82 -5.10
CA ILE A 92 -0.49 10.43 -4.25
C ILE A 92 -0.62 11.06 -2.86
N ASP A 93 -0.93 12.36 -2.77
CA ASP A 93 -1.12 13.04 -1.49
C ASP A 93 -2.28 12.46 -0.68
N ARG A 94 -3.38 12.08 -1.35
CA ARG A 94 -4.49 11.37 -0.71
C ARG A 94 -4.07 10.00 -0.19
N ALA A 95 -3.37 9.20 -0.99
CA ALA A 95 -2.85 7.91 -0.56
C ALA A 95 -1.88 8.06 0.62
N ALA A 96 -0.95 9.02 0.55
CA ALA A 96 0.00 9.33 1.62
C ALA A 96 -0.69 9.83 2.90
N SER A 97 -1.78 10.60 2.78
CA SER A 97 -2.60 11.02 3.92
C SER A 97 -3.29 9.82 4.58
N SER A 98 -3.88 8.91 3.79
CA SER A 98 -4.47 7.67 4.29
C SER A 98 -3.44 6.77 4.97
N VAL A 99 -2.24 6.63 4.39
CA VAL A 99 -1.12 5.89 4.99
C VAL A 99 -0.66 6.54 6.29
N ARG A 100 -0.54 7.88 6.36
CA ARG A 100 -0.19 8.60 7.60
C ARG A 100 -1.25 8.42 8.69
N ARG A 101 -2.53 8.45 8.32
CA ARG A 101 -3.64 8.20 9.24
C ARG A 101 -3.59 6.77 9.78
N LEU A 102 -3.42 5.77 8.91
CA LEU A 102 -3.21 4.39 9.31
C LEU A 102 -1.99 4.26 10.23
N ALA A 103 -0.87 4.89 9.89
CA ALA A 103 0.32 4.86 10.73
C ALA A 103 0.08 5.46 12.13
N LYS A 104 -0.74 6.51 12.25
CA LYS A 104 -1.17 7.07 13.54
C LYS A 104 -2.10 6.12 14.30
N ASP A 105 -3.10 5.55 13.64
CA ASP A 105 -4.03 4.58 14.22
C ASP A 105 -3.30 3.33 14.73
N LEU A 106 -2.15 3.03 14.13
CA LEU A 106 -1.25 1.93 14.48
C LEU A 106 -0.16 2.31 15.49
N GLY A 107 -0.09 3.57 15.93
CA GLY A 107 0.93 4.06 16.86
C GLY A 107 2.36 4.01 16.32
N LEU A 108 2.53 3.99 14.99
CA LEU A 108 3.84 3.94 14.31
C LEU A 108 4.47 5.33 14.15
N VAL A 109 3.69 6.39 14.36
CA VAL A 109 4.16 7.78 14.36
C VAL A 109 3.94 8.32 15.77
N GLY A 110 5.00 8.88 16.37
CA GLY A 110 4.96 9.42 17.73
C GLY A 110 3.84 10.45 17.89
N SER A 111 3.11 10.32 19.00
CA SER A 111 2.05 11.22 19.45
C SER A 111 2.50 12.66 19.61
#